data_AF-A0A956VB20-F1
#
_entry.id   AF-A0A956VB20-F1
#
_cell.length_a   1.000
_cell.length_b   1.000
_cell.length_c   1.000
_cell.angle_alpha   90.00
_cell.angle_beta   90.00
_cell.angle_gamma   90.00
#
_symmetry.space_group_name_H-M   'P 1'
#
loop_
_entity.id
_entity.type
_entity.pdbx_description
1 polymer ?
#
loop_
_entity_poly.entity_id
_entity_poly.type
_entity_poly.pdbx_seq_one_letter_code
_entity_poly.pdbx_strand_id
1 'polypeptide(L)'
;MNVFGQVLPKTFLFVFHLIPEPVKPHKEALPVFTDAQLTAISCPVLLRLGAKEIMVYPEEVRIRLQENLQKYEEVYLENAGHYLGNQSAQIERFLQVVYVARPSV
;
A
#
# COMPACT_ATOMS: atom_id res chain seq x y z
N MET A 1 -17.54 -20.81 -5.56
CA MET A 1 -18.01 -19.56 -4.91
C MET A 1 -17.65 -18.43 -5.84
N ASN A 2 -18.67 -17.70 -6.31
CA ASN A 2 -18.53 -16.77 -7.43
C ASN A 2 -18.02 -15.42 -6.88
N VAL A 3 -16.78 -15.07 -7.23
CA VAL A 3 -16.24 -13.74 -6.99
C VAL A 3 -15.86 -13.22 -8.38
N PHE A 4 -16.42 -12.07 -8.78
CA PHE A 4 -16.18 -11.39 -10.07
C PHE A 4 -16.62 -12.08 -11.37
N GLY A 5 -17.60 -12.99 -11.35
CA GLY A 5 -18.23 -13.50 -12.58
C GLY A 5 -17.29 -14.27 -13.52
N GLN A 6 -16.11 -14.66 -13.05
CA GLN A 6 -15.16 -15.50 -13.77
C GLN A 6 -14.91 -16.79 -12.99
N VAL A 7 -14.84 -17.91 -13.72
CA VAL A 7 -14.48 -19.20 -13.14
C VAL A 7 -12.98 -19.17 -12.85
N LEU A 8 -12.63 -18.96 -11.58
CA LEU A 8 -11.24 -19.01 -11.14
C LEU A 8 -10.65 -20.39 -11.49
N PRO A 9 -9.46 -20.45 -12.12
CA PRO A 9 -8.79 -21.71 -12.40
C PRO A 9 -8.59 -22.50 -11.10
N LYS A 10 -8.77 -23.83 -11.13
CA LYS A 10 -8.60 -24.68 -9.94
C LYS A 10 -7.22 -24.49 -9.26
N THR A 11 -6.21 -24.13 -10.04
CA THR A 11 -4.86 -23.77 -9.57
C THR A 11 -4.81 -22.51 -8.71
N PHE A 12 -5.69 -21.52 -8.95
CA PHE A 12 -5.75 -20.29 -8.15
C PHE A 12 -6.34 -20.56 -6.76
N LEU A 13 -7.37 -21.41 -6.66
CA LEU A 13 -7.92 -21.88 -5.37
C LEU A 13 -6.92 -22.73 -4.57
N PHE A 14 -6.01 -23.42 -5.25
CA PHE A 14 -4.97 -24.23 -4.64
C PHE A 14 -3.91 -23.38 -3.93
N VAL A 15 -3.54 -22.22 -4.48
CA VAL A 15 -2.59 -21.29 -3.83
C VAL A 15 -3.12 -20.82 -2.48
N PHE A 16 -4.40 -20.47 -2.37
CA PHE A 16 -5.01 -20.11 -1.07
C PHE A 16 -5.08 -21.28 -0.07
N HIS A 17 -5.14 -22.53 -0.55
CA HIS A 17 -5.03 -23.72 0.30
C HIS A 17 -3.60 -24.00 0.79
N LEU A 18 -2.57 -23.48 0.12
CA LEU A 18 -1.16 -23.63 0.51
C LEU A 18 -0.66 -22.53 1.45
N ILE A 19 -1.38 -21.41 1.57
CA ILE A 19 -1.01 -20.29 2.43
C ILE A 19 -1.12 -20.56 3.96
N PRO A 20 -2.00 -21.44 4.51
CA PRO A 20 -2.36 -21.31 5.92
C PRO A 20 -1.48 -22.05 6.94
N GLU A 21 -0.46 -22.83 6.60
CA GLU A 21 0.24 -23.61 7.65
C GLU A 21 1.21 -22.80 8.53
N PRO A 22 2.06 -21.88 8.02
CA PRO A 22 2.92 -21.07 8.89
C PRO A 22 2.33 -19.70 9.25
N VAL A 23 1.31 -19.22 8.52
CA VAL A 23 0.78 -17.86 8.69
C VAL A 23 -0.33 -17.88 9.74
N LYS A 24 -0.04 -17.44 10.96
CA LYS A 24 -1.08 -17.11 11.94
C LYS A 24 -1.72 -15.79 11.51
N PRO A 25 -2.95 -15.76 10.98
CA PRO A 25 -3.58 -14.50 10.59
C PRO A 25 -3.75 -13.62 11.84
N HIS A 26 -3.40 -12.34 11.72
CA HIS A 26 -3.74 -11.35 12.74
C HIS A 26 -5.27 -11.28 12.86
N LYS A 27 -5.80 -11.72 14.01
CA LYS A 27 -7.24 -11.73 14.31
C LYS A 27 -7.72 -10.44 14.96
N GLU A 28 -6.79 -9.59 15.38
CA GLU A 28 -7.10 -8.28 15.93
C GLU A 28 -7.63 -7.38 14.83
N ALA A 29 -8.69 -6.64 15.13
CA ALA A 29 -9.18 -5.62 14.23
C ALA A 29 -8.07 -4.58 14.01
N LEU A 30 -7.78 -4.25 12.76
CA LEU A 30 -6.87 -3.17 12.46
C LEU A 30 -7.44 -1.87 13.04
N PRO A 31 -6.62 -1.06 13.75
CA PRO A 31 -7.08 0.22 14.25
C PRO A 31 -7.52 1.10 13.09
N VAL A 32 -8.71 1.69 13.22
CA VAL A 32 -9.22 2.67 12.26
C VAL A 32 -8.75 4.04 12.73
N PHE A 33 -7.81 4.63 12.00
CA PHE A 33 -7.32 5.98 12.27
C PHE A 33 -8.27 7.02 11.69
N THR A 34 -8.47 8.13 12.41
CA THR A 34 -9.25 9.28 11.95
C THR A 34 -8.40 10.20 11.07
N ASP A 35 -9.06 11.09 10.32
CA ASP A 35 -8.40 12.08 9.47
C ASP A 35 -7.56 13.09 10.27
N ALA A 36 -8.01 13.45 11.48
CA ALA A 36 -7.23 14.23 12.43
C ALA A 36 -5.94 13.51 12.85
N GLN A 37 -5.99 12.18 13.03
CA GLN A 37 -4.80 11.38 13.34
C GLN A 37 -3.86 11.26 12.14
N LEU A 38 -4.40 11.16 10.92
CA LEU A 38 -3.58 11.21 9.70
C LEU A 38 -2.87 12.56 9.57
N THR A 39 -3.57 13.67 9.84
CA THR A 39 -3.02 15.03 9.79
C THR A 39 -1.90 15.24 10.81
N ALA A 40 -1.92 14.52 11.92
CA ALA A 40 -0.88 14.58 12.95
C ALA A 40 0.44 13.91 12.52
N ILE A 41 0.48 13.18 11.40
CA ILE A 41 1.71 12.58 10.88
C ILE A 41 2.64 13.70 10.37
N SER A 42 3.76 13.88 11.06
CA SER A 42 4.72 14.96 10.79
C SER A 42 5.93 14.54 9.94
N CYS A 43 6.17 13.23 9.81
CA CYS A 43 7.21 12.69 8.95
C CYS A 43 6.76 12.68 7.48
N PRO A 44 7.70 12.78 6.52
CA PRO A 44 7.40 12.55 5.12
C PRO A 44 6.91 11.13 4.86
N VAL A 45 5.92 10.99 3.98
CA VAL A 45 5.30 9.72 3.60
C VAL A 45 5.41 9.52 2.09
N LEU A 46 5.82 8.31 1.69
CA LEU A 46 5.78 7.84 0.30
C LEU A 46 4.74 6.72 0.21
N LEU A 47 3.67 6.93 -0.56
CA LEU A 47 2.76 5.85 -0.97
C LEU A 47 3.21 5.29 -2.32
N ARG A 48 3.22 3.96 -2.43
CA ARG A 48 3.34 3.25 -3.70
C ARG A 48 2.18 2.30 -3.81
N LEU A 49 1.40 2.42 -4.88
CA LEU A 49 0.14 1.70 -4.99
C LEU A 49 -0.18 1.35 -6.44
N GLY A 50 -0.68 0.14 -6.64
CA GLY A 50 -1.21 -0.32 -7.91
C GLY A 50 -2.72 -0.13 -7.96
N ALA A 51 -3.24 0.39 -9.08
CA ALA A 51 -4.67 0.62 -9.25
C ALA A 51 -5.51 -0.66 -9.23
N LYS A 52 -4.90 -1.81 -9.50
CA LYS A 52 -5.54 -3.13 -9.55
C LYS A 52 -5.27 -3.95 -8.28
N GLU A 53 -4.85 -3.30 -7.20
CA GLU A 53 -4.72 -3.95 -5.89
C GLU A 53 -6.09 -4.45 -5.41
N ILE A 54 -6.14 -5.69 -4.93
CA ILE A 54 -7.37 -6.38 -4.54
C ILE A 54 -7.62 -6.30 -3.03
N MET A 55 -6.60 -5.94 -2.25
CA MET A 55 -6.65 -5.95 -0.79
C MET A 55 -7.12 -4.62 -0.19
N VAL A 56 -7.13 -3.53 -0.98
CA VAL A 56 -7.56 -2.20 -0.54
C VAL A 56 -8.36 -1.52 -1.66
N TYR A 57 -8.96 -0.38 -1.32
CA TYR A 57 -9.65 0.52 -2.25
C TYR A 57 -8.67 1.60 -2.71
N PRO A 58 -8.00 1.46 -3.87
CA PRO A 58 -6.79 2.23 -4.14
C PRO A 58 -7.07 3.73 -4.28
N GLU A 59 -8.12 4.11 -5.01
CA GLU A 59 -8.47 5.51 -5.21
C GLU A 59 -8.85 6.21 -3.91
N GLU A 60 -9.65 5.55 -3.09
CA GLU A 60 -10.10 6.07 -1.80
C GLU A 60 -8.92 6.25 -0.83
N VAL A 61 -7.95 5.33 -0.84
CA VAL A 61 -6.72 5.46 -0.06
C VAL A 61 -5.92 6.68 -0.53
N ARG A 62 -5.72 6.84 -1.84
CA ARG A 62 -4.95 7.94 -2.40
C ARG A 62 -5.54 9.29 -2.06
N ILE A 63 -6.84 9.47 -2.33
CA ILE A 63 -7.57 10.70 -2.05
C ILE A 63 -7.43 11.04 -0.57
N ARG A 64 -7.72 10.07 0.30
CA ARG A 64 -7.66 10.30 1.75
C ARG A 64 -6.27 10.67 2.24
N LEU A 65 -5.22 10.02 1.73
CA LEU A 65 -3.84 10.36 2.12
C LEU A 65 -3.42 11.72 1.57
N GLN A 66 -3.77 12.03 0.32
CA GLN A 66 -3.47 13.30 -0.32
C GLN A 66 -4.15 14.48 0.39
N GLU A 67 -5.38 14.30 0.88
CA GLU A 67 -6.13 15.34 1.60
C GLU A 67 -5.60 15.58 3.02
N ASN A 68 -5.03 14.56 3.67
CA ASN A 68 -4.71 14.61 5.09
C ASN A 68 -3.20 14.70 5.40
N LEU A 69 -2.31 14.31 4.49
CA LEU A 69 -0.87 14.31 4.74
C LEU A 69 -0.19 15.55 4.16
N GLN A 70 0.51 16.30 5.02
CA GLN A 70 1.20 17.54 4.61
C GLN A 70 2.47 17.30 3.77
N LYS A 71 3.14 16.15 3.98
CA LYS A 71 4.41 15.80 3.32
C LYS A 71 4.27 14.45 2.63
N TYR A 72 3.59 14.47 1.50
CA TYR A 72 3.16 13.26 0.80
C TYR A 72 3.74 13.21 -0.62
N GLU A 73 4.32 12.07 -0.96
CA GLU A 73 4.68 11.70 -2.32
C GLU A 73 3.97 10.41 -2.70
N GLU A 74 3.56 10.32 -3.97
CA GLU A 74 2.82 9.18 -4.48
C GLU A 74 3.47 8.63 -5.75
N VAL A 75 3.53 7.30 -5.83
CA VAL A 75 3.72 6.55 -7.08
C VAL A 75 2.50 5.67 -7.28
N TYR A 76 1.65 6.07 -8.23
CA TYR A 76 0.45 5.31 -8.61
C TYR A 76 0.64 4.62 -9.95
N LEU A 77 0.43 3.31 -9.99
CA LEU A 77 0.62 2.48 -11.18
C LEU A 77 -0.73 1.93 -11.66
N GLU A 78 -1.30 2.58 -12.67
CA GLU A 78 -2.62 2.27 -13.28
C GLU A 78 -2.79 0.80 -13.69
N ASN A 79 -1.70 0.14 -14.05
CA ASN A 79 -1.73 -1.23 -14.56
C ASN A 79 -1.20 -2.27 -13.59
N ALA A 80 -0.72 -1.87 -12.41
CA ALA A 80 -0.17 -2.79 -11.43
C ALA A 80 -1.23 -3.24 -10.41
N GLY A 81 -1.10 -4.50 -9.95
CA GLY A 81 -1.82 -5.00 -8.78
C GLY A 81 -0.92 -4.99 -7.56
N HIS A 82 -0.90 -6.08 -6.80
CA HIS A 82 -0.11 -6.21 -5.58
C HIS A 82 1.41 -6.07 -5.77
N TYR A 83 1.94 -6.59 -6.88
CA TYR A 83 3.35 -6.48 -7.20
C TYR A 83 3.62 -5.27 -8.10
N LEU A 84 4.39 -4.31 -7.58
CA LEU A 84 4.73 -3.04 -8.26
C LEU A 84 6.05 -3.09 -9.05
N GLY A 85 6.70 -4.26 -9.15
CA GLY A 85 8.01 -4.38 -9.78
C GLY A 85 9.15 -3.82 -8.92
N ASN A 86 10.31 -3.58 -9.56
CA ASN A 86 11.45 -2.94 -8.90
C ASN A 86 11.20 -1.44 -8.75
N GLN A 87 11.25 -0.97 -7.50
CA GLN A 87 10.99 0.41 -7.10
C GLN A 87 12.17 1.02 -6.30
N SER A 88 13.34 0.38 -6.32
CA SER A 88 14.47 0.77 -5.46
C SER A 88 14.95 2.20 -5.74
N ALA A 89 15.02 2.61 -7.01
CA ALA A 89 15.46 3.95 -7.38
C ALA A 89 14.53 5.06 -6.85
N GLN A 90 13.21 4.83 -6.90
CA GLN A 90 12.22 5.77 -6.38
C GLN A 90 12.31 5.88 -4.85
N ILE A 91 12.45 4.75 -4.16
CA ILE A 91 12.63 4.74 -2.69
C ILE A 91 13.91 5.48 -2.32
N GLU A 92 15.01 5.18 -3.01
CA GLU A 92 16.30 5.82 -2.74
C GLU A 92 16.22 7.33 -2.94
N ARG A 93 15.62 7.79 -4.04
CA ARG A 93 15.36 9.21 -4.30
C ARG A 93 14.59 9.86 -3.15
N PHE A 94 13.47 9.26 -2.73
CA PHE A 94 12.65 9.79 -1.65
C PHE A 94 13.45 9.90 -0.35
N LEU A 95 14.18 8.85 0.01
CA LEU A 95 15.02 8.84 1.21
C LEU A 95 16.13 9.89 1.14
N GLN A 96 16.78 10.07 -0.02
CA GLN A 96 17.78 11.11 -0.20
C GLN A 96 17.18 12.51 0.01
N VAL A 97 16.02 12.80 -0.60
CA VAL A 97 15.33 14.09 -0.39
C VAL A 97 15.01 14.32 1.08
N VAL A 98 14.52 13.29 1.79
CA VAL A 98 14.11 13.40 3.19
C VAL A 98 15.30 13.53 4.15
N TYR A 99 16.40 12.81 3.92
CA TYR A 99 17.49 12.66 4.88
C TYR A 99 18.78 13.39 4.50
N VAL A 100 19.07 13.60 3.21
CA VAL A 100 20.27 14.36 2.77
C VAL A 100 20.02 15.87 2.84
N ALA A 101 18.76 16.31 2.84
CA ALA A 101 18.41 17.71 3.10
C ALA A 101 18.56 18.14 4.58
N ARG A 102 18.95 17.23 5.49
CA ARG A 102 19.36 17.60 6.85
C ARG A 102 20.86 17.91 6.85
N PRO A 103 21.30 19.14 7.16
CA PRO A 103 22.70 19.36 7.49
C PRO A 103 23.05 18.47 8.68
N SER A 104 24.17 17.74 8.56
CA SER A 104 24.77 16.99 9.65
C SER A 104 24.91 17.90 10.87
N VAL A 105 24.29 17.52 11.98
CA VAL A 105 24.50 18.13 13.29
C VAL A 105 25.84 17.68 13.83
#